data_AF-A0A9E2R4R6-F1
#
_entry.id   AF-A0A9E2R4R6-F1
#
_cell.length_a   1.000
_cell.length_b   1.000
_cell.length_c   1.000
_cell.angle_alpha   90.00
_cell.angle_beta   90.00
_cell.angle_gamma   90.00
#
_symmetry.space_group_name_H-M   'P 1'
#
loop_
_entity.id
_entity.type
_entity.pdbx_description
1 polymer ?
#
loop_
_entity_poly.entity_id
_entity_poly.type
_entity_poly.pdbx_seq_one_letter_code
_entity_poly.pdbx_strand_id
1 'polypeptide(L)'
;MNPSSPSVLALIDSLHQTYGRLTGQNLSRRFDRERLWFEFLRAGFTRTDLVQVVRYLQREIRHGRRNVGALKLSNLLQLDRFEEDLNISRVRLSASPPSPQTPSALRPPTCTPAEQAHGRQRALEHLRQLKATLR
;
A
#
# COMPACT_ATOMS: atom_id res chain seq x y z
N MET A 1 -33.72 25.62 5.53
CA MET A 1 -33.21 24.78 6.64
C MET A 1 -31.70 24.76 6.53
N ASN A 2 -30.98 25.48 7.40
CA ASN A 2 -29.51 25.42 7.41
C ASN A 2 -29.08 24.13 8.11
N PRO A 3 -28.21 23.30 7.52
CA PRO A 3 -27.69 22.12 8.22
C PRO A 3 -26.84 22.61 9.39
N SER A 4 -27.24 22.25 10.62
CA SER A 4 -26.46 22.53 11.82
C SER A 4 -25.08 21.90 11.67
N SER A 5 -24.03 22.74 11.61
CA SER A 5 -22.66 22.24 11.58
C SER A 5 -22.40 21.38 12.83
N PRO A 6 -21.79 20.19 12.69
CA PRO A 6 -21.50 19.35 13.83
C PRO A 6 -20.54 20.06 14.79
N SER A 7 -20.76 19.88 16.09
CA SER A 7 -19.85 20.41 17.11
C SER A 7 -18.46 19.75 17.01
N VAL A 8 -17.43 20.45 17.45
CA VAL A 8 -16.05 19.92 17.46
C VAL A 8 -15.95 18.61 18.25
N LEU A 9 -16.66 18.50 19.37
CA LEU A 9 -16.72 17.28 20.17
C LEU A 9 -17.33 16.11 19.39
N ALA A 10 -18.41 16.34 18.63
CA ALA A 10 -19.00 15.32 17.78
C ALA A 10 -18.05 14.85 16.66
N LEU A 11 -17.23 15.77 16.13
CA LEU A 11 -16.19 15.42 15.15
C LEU A 11 -15.07 14.59 15.76
N ILE A 12 -14.57 14.97 16.95
CA ILE A 12 -13.57 14.21 17.71
C ILE A 12 -14.09 12.80 17.99
N ASP A 13 -15.36 12.67 18.40
CA ASP A 13 -16.00 11.39 18.65
C ASP A 13 -16.07 10.52 17.40
N SER A 14 -16.47 11.12 16.27
CA SER A 14 -16.51 10.43 14.97
C SER A 14 -15.12 9.93 14.56
N LEU A 15 -14.07 10.74 14.74
CA LEU A 15 -12.69 10.36 14.43
C LEU A 15 -12.20 9.23 15.34
N HIS A 16 -12.44 9.33 16.65
CA HIS A 16 -12.03 8.32 17.61
C HIS A 16 -12.68 6.97 17.34
N GLN A 17 -14.00 6.96 17.08
CA GLN A 17 -14.72 5.75 16.68
C GLN A 17 -14.23 5.19 15.34
N THR A 18 -13.91 6.06 14.39
CA THR A 18 -13.35 5.65 13.09
C THR A 18 -12.00 4.95 13.27
N TYR A 19 -11.10 5.55 14.06
CA TYR A 19 -9.81 4.95 14.41
C TYR A 19 -9.97 3.58 15.08
N GLY A 20 -10.84 3.48 16.09
CA GLY A 20 -11.07 2.23 16.81
C GLY A 20 -11.60 1.13 15.89
N ARG A 21 -12.55 1.45 15.01
CA ARG A 21 -13.09 0.53 14.01
C ARG A 21 -12.03 0.06 13.01
N LEU A 22 -11.17 0.95 12.53
CA LEU A 22 -10.15 0.60 11.54
C LEU A 22 -9.03 -0.23 12.14
N THR A 23 -8.62 0.07 13.37
CA THR A 23 -7.46 -0.56 14.01
C THR A 23 -7.80 -1.73 14.93
N GLY A 24 -9.08 -1.90 15.27
CA GLY A 24 -9.55 -2.86 16.28
C GLY A 24 -9.21 -2.45 17.72
N GLN A 25 -8.62 -1.27 17.92
CA GLN A 25 -8.22 -0.82 19.25
C GLN A 25 -9.39 -0.15 19.97
N ASN A 26 -9.61 -0.51 21.24
CA ASN A 26 -10.58 0.14 22.11
C ASN A 26 -9.85 0.96 23.19
N LEU A 27 -9.60 2.23 22.89
CA LEU A 27 -8.89 3.14 23.78
C LEU A 27 -9.91 4.01 24.54
N SER A 28 -9.68 4.24 25.83
CA SER A 28 -10.47 5.22 26.59
C SER A 28 -10.31 6.64 26.04
N ARG A 29 -11.39 7.42 26.01
CA ARG A 29 -11.37 8.85 25.69
C ARG A 29 -10.94 9.65 26.93
N ARG A 30 -9.64 9.71 27.16
CA ARG A 30 -9.04 10.61 28.15
C ARG A 30 -8.75 11.95 27.49
N PHE A 31 -8.71 13.01 28.30
CA PHE A 31 -8.52 14.39 27.86
C PHE A 31 -7.28 14.60 26.98
N ASP A 32 -6.17 13.91 27.28
CA ASP A 32 -4.94 13.94 26.48
C ASP A 32 -5.17 13.44 25.05
N ARG A 33 -6.00 12.41 24.87
CA ARG A 33 -6.34 11.86 23.56
C ARG A 33 -7.34 12.72 22.80
N GLU A 34 -8.29 13.33 23.50
CA GLU A 34 -9.21 14.31 22.91
C GLU A 34 -8.44 15.53 22.38
N ARG A 35 -7.43 15.99 23.14
CA ARG A 35 -6.53 17.05 22.68
C ARG A 35 -5.81 16.67 21.38
N LEU A 36 -5.31 15.44 21.23
CA LEU A 36 -4.68 15.00 19.98
C LEU A 36 -5.65 15.09 18.79
N TRP A 37 -6.91 14.68 18.98
CA TRP A 37 -7.93 14.80 17.93
C TRP A 37 -8.31 16.24 17.62
N PHE A 38 -8.34 17.09 18.65
CA PHE A 38 -8.56 18.52 18.45
C PHE A 38 -7.45 19.15 17.61
N GLU A 39 -6.18 18.85 17.91
CA GLU A 39 -5.03 19.33 17.12
C GLU A 39 -5.06 18.82 15.69
N PHE A 40 -5.44 17.55 15.49
CA PHE A 40 -5.64 16.96 14.17
C PHE A 40 -6.68 17.72 13.33
N LEU A 41 -7.84 18.05 13.93
CA LEU A 41 -8.88 18.85 13.29
C LEU A 41 -8.43 20.29 13.05
N ARG A 42 -7.72 20.89 14.01
CA ARG A 42 -7.19 22.25 13.91
C ARG A 42 -6.17 22.40 12.78
N ALA A 43 -5.38 21.36 12.52
CA ALA A 43 -4.47 21.29 11.38
C ALA A 43 -5.19 21.10 10.02
N GLY A 44 -6.51 20.95 10.02
CA GLY A 44 -7.33 20.83 8.82
C GLY A 44 -7.46 19.40 8.28
N PHE A 45 -6.93 18.39 8.98
CA PHE A 45 -7.08 17.01 8.57
C PHE A 45 -8.49 16.49 8.81
N THR A 46 -8.94 15.61 7.91
CA THR A 46 -10.31 15.10 7.90
C THR A 46 -10.39 13.62 8.27
N ARG A 47 -11.62 13.14 8.51
CA ARG A 47 -11.88 11.69 8.66
C ARG A 47 -11.44 10.90 7.43
N THR A 48 -11.57 11.48 6.23
CA THR A 48 -11.14 10.83 4.98
C THR A 48 -9.64 10.61 4.97
N ASP A 49 -8.87 11.62 5.39
CA ASP A 49 -7.41 11.52 5.52
C ASP A 49 -7.02 10.44 6.53
N LEU A 50 -7.70 10.40 7.68
CA LEU A 50 -7.47 9.36 8.70
C LEU A 50 -7.69 7.95 8.12
N VAL A 51 -8.81 7.73 7.42
CA VAL A 51 -9.11 6.43 6.79
C VAL A 51 -8.02 6.06 5.78
N GLN A 52 -7.58 7.03 4.97
CA GLN A 52 -6.58 6.81 3.95
C GLN A 52 -5.22 6.43 4.55
N VAL A 53 -4.72 7.20 5.53
CA VAL A 53 -3.44 6.92 6.21
C VAL A 53 -3.47 5.59 6.93
N VAL A 54 -4.54 5.28 7.68
CA VAL A 54 -4.62 4.00 8.41
C VAL A 54 -4.62 2.82 7.45
N ARG A 55 -5.35 2.89 6.33
CA ARG A 55 -5.34 1.83 5.31
C ARG A 55 -3.98 1.67 4.64
N TYR A 56 -3.32 2.79 4.35
CA TYR A 56 -1.97 2.80 3.83
C TYR A 56 -0.99 2.10 4.79
N LEU A 57 -0.98 2.50 6.06
CA LEU A 57 -0.10 1.90 7.07
C LEU A 57 -0.39 0.41 7.28
N GLN A 58 -1.66 0.00 7.32
CA GLN A 58 -2.02 -1.42 7.41
C GLN A 58 -1.50 -2.24 6.23
N ARG A 59 -1.49 -1.67 5.02
CA ARG A 59 -0.90 -2.31 3.84
C ARG A 59 0.61 -2.42 3.98
N GLU A 60 1.30 -1.36 4.36
CA GLU A 60 2.75 -1.39 4.53
C GLU A 60 3.20 -2.34 5.66
N ILE A 61 2.43 -2.43 6.74
CA ILE A 61 2.66 -3.40 7.83
C ILE A 61 2.50 -4.84 7.31
N ARG A 62 1.45 -5.12 6.52
CA ARG A 62 1.27 -6.45 5.89
C ARG A 62 2.42 -6.82 4.95
N HIS A 63 3.08 -5.84 4.34
CA HIS A 63 4.27 -6.04 3.51
C HIS A 63 5.59 -5.99 4.28
N GLY A 64 5.57 -5.85 5.61
CA GLY A 64 6.79 -5.81 6.44
C GLY A 64 7.62 -4.52 6.31
N ARG A 65 7.08 -3.47 5.68
CA ARG A 65 7.79 -2.19 5.44
C ARG A 65 7.64 -1.19 6.58
N ARG A 66 6.66 -1.42 7.46
CA ARG A 66 6.38 -0.61 8.65
C ARG A 66 6.06 -1.52 9.83
N ASN A 67 6.23 -0.99 11.03
CA ASN A 67 5.92 -1.70 12.28
C ASN A 67 4.50 -1.38 12.76
N VAL A 68 3.85 -2.33 13.44
CA VAL A 68 2.50 -2.18 14.03
C VAL A 68 2.40 -0.95 14.94
N GLY A 69 3.51 -0.57 15.59
CA GLY A 69 3.61 0.63 16.43
C GLY A 69 3.25 1.95 15.72
N ALA A 70 3.26 2.01 14.39
CA ALA A 70 2.78 3.16 13.62
C ALA A 70 1.28 3.42 13.82
N LEU A 71 0.50 2.39 14.15
CA LEU A 71 -0.94 2.50 14.43
C LEU A 71 -1.26 2.87 15.88
N LYS A 72 -0.27 3.11 16.75
CA LYS A 72 -0.53 3.66 18.09
C LYS A 72 -1.08 5.08 17.94
N LEU A 73 -2.16 5.40 18.63
CA LEU A 73 -2.81 6.71 18.54
C LEU A 73 -1.84 7.89 18.69
N SER A 74 -0.94 7.84 19.67
CA SER A 74 0.06 8.89 19.91
C SER A 74 1.08 9.06 18.77
N ASN A 75 1.35 7.98 18.02
CA ASN A 75 2.28 8.00 16.89
C ASN A 75 1.55 8.41 15.60
N LEU A 76 0.34 7.90 15.41
CA LEU A 76 -0.50 8.20 14.26
C LEU A 76 -0.89 9.68 14.21
N LEU A 77 -1.14 10.31 15.37
CA LEU A 77 -1.54 11.72 15.47
C LEU A 77 -0.36 12.67 15.69
N GLN A 78 0.87 12.23 15.43
CA GLN A 78 1.99 13.16 15.25
C GLN A 78 1.81 13.84 13.89
N LEU A 79 1.43 15.12 13.91
CA LEU A 79 0.94 15.83 12.71
C LEU A 79 1.93 15.78 11.55
N ASP A 80 3.21 16.03 11.79
CA ASP A 80 4.26 15.99 10.75
C ASP A 80 4.33 14.62 10.08
N ARG A 81 4.32 13.54 10.88
CA ARG A 81 4.37 12.16 10.36
C ARG A 81 3.09 11.76 9.65
N PHE A 82 1.95 12.20 10.18
CA PHE A 82 0.67 11.96 9.57
C PHE A 82 0.60 12.61 8.18
N GLU A 83 1.07 13.85 8.06
CA GLU A 83 1.15 14.58 6.80
C GLU A 83 2.06 13.86 5.79
N GLU A 84 3.24 13.41 6.22
CA GLU A 84 4.16 12.62 5.40
C GLU A 84 3.49 11.34 4.89
N ASP A 85 2.91 10.52 5.78
CA ASP A 85 2.24 9.28 5.41
C ASP A 85 1.02 9.54 4.51
N LEU A 86 0.28 10.63 4.73
CA LEU A 86 -0.83 11.05 3.88
C LEU A 86 -0.34 11.40 2.48
N ASN A 87 0.71 12.21 2.37
CA ASN A 87 1.28 12.57 1.08
C ASN A 87 1.84 11.35 0.35
N ILE A 88 2.59 10.48 1.02
CA ILE A 88 3.08 9.22 0.43
C ILE A 88 1.92 8.34 -0.04
N SER A 89 0.84 8.25 0.75
CA SER A 89 -0.34 7.45 0.36
C SER A 89 -1.03 7.98 -0.91
N ARG A 90 -0.88 9.28 -1.23
CA ARG A 90 -1.42 9.94 -2.41
C ARG A 90 -0.48 9.84 -3.61
N VAL A 91 0.82 9.64 -3.39
CA VAL A 91 1.79 9.47 -4.48
C VAL A 91 1.40 8.25 -5.31
N ARG A 92 0.93 8.52 -6.53
CA ARG A 92 0.84 7.51 -7.58
C ARG A 92 2.19 7.48 -8.27
N LEU A 93 3.04 6.52 -7.89
CA LEU A 93 4.19 6.17 -8.70
C LEU A 93 3.64 5.63 -10.02
N SER A 94 3.66 6.45 -11.06
CA SER A 94 3.26 6.08 -12.40
C SER A 94 4.22 5.05 -12.96
N ALA A 95 3.95 3.79 -12.65
CA ALA A 95 3.97 2.74 -13.66
C ALA A 95 2.53 2.26 -13.73
N SER A 96 1.70 2.90 -14.56
CA SER A 96 0.47 2.25 -14.96
C SER A 96 0.93 0.95 -15.64
N PRO A 97 0.58 -0.23 -15.13
CA PRO A 97 0.58 -1.39 -16.01
C PRO A 97 -0.35 -1.01 -17.15
N PRO A 98 -0.02 -1.30 -18.43
CA PRO A 98 -1.05 -1.27 -19.45
C PRO A 98 -2.21 -2.11 -18.92
N SER A 99 -3.42 -1.53 -18.95
CA SER A 99 -4.66 -2.24 -18.65
C SER A 99 -4.57 -3.64 -19.29
N PRO A 100 -5.04 -4.72 -18.63
CA PRO A 100 -5.11 -6.02 -19.27
C PRO A 100 -6.01 -5.87 -20.49
N GLN A 101 -5.40 -5.62 -21.65
CA GLN A 101 -5.95 -5.98 -22.92
C GLN A 101 -6.22 -7.47 -22.76
N THR A 102 -7.48 -7.85 -22.93
CA THR A 102 -7.90 -9.24 -23.14
C THR A 102 -6.78 -9.96 -23.90
N PRO A 103 -6.25 -11.09 -23.41
CA PRO A 103 -5.17 -11.76 -24.09
C PRO A 103 -5.67 -12.16 -25.47
N SER A 104 -5.35 -11.35 -26.49
CA SER A 104 -5.38 -11.79 -27.87
C SER A 104 -4.42 -12.95 -27.90
N ALA A 105 -4.97 -14.16 -28.03
CA ALA A 105 -4.24 -15.41 -27.99
C ALA A 105 -2.93 -15.26 -28.77
N LEU A 106 -1.82 -15.18 -28.05
CA LEU A 106 -0.50 -15.21 -28.65
C LEU A 106 -0.37 -16.60 -29.26
N ARG A 107 -0.57 -16.64 -30.58
CA ARG A 107 -0.30 -17.80 -31.42
C ARG A 107 1.11 -18.28 -31.05
N PRO A 108 1.29 -19.53 -30.59
CA PRO A 108 2.63 -20.02 -30.29
C PRO A 108 3.48 -19.94 -31.56
N PRO A 109 4.77 -19.57 -31.48
CA PRO A 109 5.66 -19.70 -32.62
C PRO A 109 5.68 -21.18 -33.01
N THR A 110 5.11 -21.49 -34.18
CA THR A 110 5.17 -22.81 -34.79
C THR A 110 6.59 -23.05 -35.27
N CYS A 111 7.50 -23.32 -34.33
CA CYS A 111 8.79 -23.90 -34.65
C CYS A 111 8.55 -25.37 -34.96
N THR A 112 8.85 -25.76 -36.19
CA THR A 112 8.61 -27.11 -36.69
C THR A 112 9.43 -28.12 -35.87
N PRO A 113 8.98 -29.39 -35.74
CA PRO A 113 9.74 -30.41 -35.00
C PRO A 113 11.18 -30.57 -35.49
N ALA A 114 11.42 -30.34 -36.79
CA ALA A 114 12.73 -30.39 -37.39
C ALA A 114 13.67 -29.28 -36.87
N GLU A 115 13.18 -28.05 -36.71
CA GLU A 115 13.97 -26.93 -36.19
C GLU A 115 14.34 -27.13 -34.72
N GLN A 116 13.43 -27.72 -33.93
CA GLN A 116 13.72 -28.07 -32.54
C GLN A 116 14.79 -29.15 -32.42
N ALA A 117 14.78 -30.17 -33.29
CA ALA A 117 15.80 -31.22 -33.32
C ALA A 117 17.18 -30.64 -33.67
N HIS A 118 17.25 -29.77 -34.69
CA HIS A 118 18.49 -29.09 -35.07
C HIS A 118 19.02 -28.16 -33.97
N GLY A 119 18.13 -27.47 -33.23
CA GLY A 119 18.51 -26.66 -32.07
C GLY A 119 19.12 -27.51 -30.95
N ARG A 120 18.50 -28.65 -30.64
CA ARG A 120 19.01 -29.59 -29.62
C ARG A 120 20.37 -30.16 -29.99
N GLN A 121 20.58 -30.51 -31.26
CA GLN A 121 21.85 -31.06 -31.73
C GLN A 121 23.00 -30.06 -31.56
N ARG A 122 22.79 -28.80 -31.98
CA ARG A 122 23.77 -27.72 -31.81
C ARG A 122 24.09 -27.46 -30.34
N ALA A 123 23.07 -27.44 -29.48
CA ALA A 123 23.28 -27.25 -28.04
C ALA A 123 24.16 -28.36 -27.43
N LEU A 124 23.94 -29.62 -27.83
CA LEU A 124 24.75 -30.75 -27.36
C LEU A 124 26.19 -30.69 -27.85
N GLU A 125 26.43 -30.23 -29.08
CA GLU A 125 27.77 -30.03 -29.62
C GLU A 125 28.54 -28.95 -28.87
N HIS A 126 27.89 -27.80 -28.60
CA HIS A 126 28.49 -26.74 -27.78
C HIS A 126 28.81 -27.22 -26.37
N LEU A 127 27.92 -27.99 -25.72
CA LEU A 127 28.18 -28.55 -24.40
C LEU A 127 29.37 -29.53 -24.40
N ARG A 128 29.53 -30.33 -25.47
CA ARG A 128 30.66 -31.24 -25.62
C ARG A 128 31.98 -30.49 -25.82
N GLN A 129 31.98 -29.44 -26.65
CA GLN A 129 33.13 -28.57 -26.82
C GLN A 129 33.54 -27.91 -25.51
N LEU A 130 32.57 -27.35 -24.78
CA LEU A 130 32.81 -26.69 -23.49
C LEU A 130 33.43 -27.66 -22.48
N LYS A 131 32.91 -28.89 -22.41
CA LYS A 131 33.44 -29.95 -21.54
C LYS A 131 34.86 -30.38 -21.92
N ALA A 132 35.23 -30.31 -23.21
CA ALA A 132 36.57 -30.64 -23.66
C ALA A 132 37.60 -29.54 -23.34
N THR A 133 37.19 -28.27 -23.36
CA THR A 133 38.04 -27.12 -22.97
C THR A 133 38.23 -26.95 -21.46
N LEU A 134 37.41 -27.61 -20.65
CA LEU A 134 37.47 -27.56 -19.18
C LEU A 134 38.22 -28.76 -18.55
N ARG A 135 38.89 -29.57 -19.37
CA ARG A 135 39.82 -30.62 -18.95
C ARG A 135 41.26 -30.17 -19.18
#